data_AF-A0A2W1JGK3-F1
#
_entry.id   AF-A0A2W1JGK3-F1
#
_cell.length_a   1.000
_cell.length_b   1.000
_cell.length_c   1.000
_cell.angle_alpha   90.00
_cell.angle_beta   90.00
_cell.angle_gamma   90.00
#
_symmetry.space_group_name_H-M   'P 1'
#
loop_
_entity.id
_entity.type
_entity.pdbx_description
1 polymer ?
#
loop_
_entity_poly.entity_id
_entity_poly.type
_entity_poly.pdbx_seq_one_letter_code
_entity_poly.pdbx_strand_id
1 'polypeptide(L)'
;MGGSVPFFIGDFLSADHYIGYGIAALLSLHLWAGLLQWVILRRKFSTSVLWIINSTLFPLLFPLFLGLVSLSIPSPGLVIIGVIYATFFSLIQWFILRQRFKPAWCWNIIGPIAFAAGFLIGGLICAAIYRDMEQSHSISALMGSLTGGLIYGAITSLGLRQISKQKYIPPQLKRKSKRDKFLGSSSQSQRQSAYDTPPGSNSRRWRLLPCFFSLLLMAVWYTILPPLSSSGTSVDPLLLLVFYVTYSYVSVLIHELGHFFLGWLNGAELDRFAVGKFIWVRTSQGMKFHRMRRRFVAGFVGISPRSMHCLRRKLLFLMAGGPIASFLLFLIGVIPLFLPELMNRYHLIWWFTLISMSNFYIAVFNLIPRRSGYITTDGRKILDLLQNNLQGQRSLAFHRFHINLKQGIRPRDIDPNIIKPLLAVPETSMAHISSLLIAYHMTLDQGELQQAGDYLDQILSMAIYFPELMRASLLLEGTFFEARIRQRSDLARQWFDQIQETILIEEHTLLRAEAALLLAEGNTEAAEGKAQKGLALAQRDRLEPGFALVEQERFQSLLQDIASAS
;
A
#
# COMPACT_ATOMS: atom_id res chain seq x y z
N MET A 1 25.69 -30.50 -13.08
CA MET A 1 25.15 -30.85 -11.75
C MET A 1 26.05 -30.20 -10.69
N GLY A 2 25.46 -29.42 -9.76
CA GLY A 2 26.03 -28.94 -8.46
C GLY A 2 27.32 -28.11 -8.51
N GLY A 3 27.31 -26.79 -8.33
CA GLY A 3 27.28 -26.13 -7.01
C GLY A 3 28.60 -26.39 -6.27
N SER A 4 29.53 -25.47 -6.06
CA SER A 4 29.40 -24.39 -5.07
C SER A 4 30.73 -23.67 -4.86
N VAL A 5 30.80 -22.36 -5.13
CA VAL A 5 31.50 -21.36 -4.29
C VAL A 5 33.05 -21.28 -4.23
N PRO A 6 33.95 -22.11 -4.82
CA PRO A 6 35.37 -22.05 -4.43
C PRO A 6 36.14 -20.97 -5.21
N PHE A 7 35.54 -20.39 -6.25
CA PHE A 7 36.17 -19.32 -7.04
C PHE A 7 36.02 -17.92 -6.43
N PHE A 8 35.15 -17.74 -5.44
CA PHE A 8 35.07 -16.50 -4.65
C PHE A 8 36.13 -16.44 -3.52
N ILE A 9 36.95 -17.49 -3.37
CA ILE A 9 37.97 -17.59 -2.31
C ILE A 9 39.36 -17.15 -2.82
N GLY A 10 39.61 -17.17 -4.13
CA GLY A 10 40.91 -16.80 -4.72
C GLY A 10 41.27 -15.33 -4.59
N ASP A 11 40.31 -14.42 -4.82
CA ASP A 11 40.51 -12.96 -4.69
C ASP A 11 40.30 -12.44 -3.26
N PHE A 12 39.90 -13.32 -2.33
CA PHE A 12 39.81 -13.01 -0.89
C PHE A 12 41.18 -13.14 -0.18
N LEU A 13 42.23 -13.58 -0.91
CA LEU A 13 43.54 -13.99 -0.37
C LEU A 13 44.70 -13.01 -0.61
N SER A 14 44.46 -11.72 -0.86
CA SER A 14 45.52 -10.70 -0.78
C SER A 14 45.32 -9.81 0.45
N ALA A 15 46.15 -10.02 1.47
CA ALA A 15 46.02 -9.51 2.82
C ALA A 15 46.39 -8.02 2.96
N ASP A 16 45.51 -7.25 3.64
CA ASP A 16 45.85 -6.08 4.48
C ASP A 16 44.68 -5.56 5.35
N HIS A 17 43.51 -6.22 5.39
CA HIS A 17 42.31 -5.66 6.03
C HIS A 17 41.72 -6.55 7.14
N TYR A 18 42.14 -6.30 8.38
CA TYR A 18 41.52 -6.82 9.62
C TYR A 18 40.00 -6.61 9.67
N ILE A 19 39.53 -5.56 9.00
CA ILE A 19 38.11 -5.16 8.88
C ILE A 19 37.30 -6.18 8.06
N GLY A 20 37.87 -6.74 6.98
CA GLY A 20 37.18 -7.72 6.12
C GLY A 20 36.88 -9.03 6.85
N TYR A 21 37.84 -9.50 7.65
CA TYR A 21 37.67 -10.69 8.50
C TYR A 21 36.64 -10.49 9.60
N GLY A 22 36.62 -9.31 10.23
CA GLY A 22 35.62 -8.95 11.23
C GLY A 22 34.19 -8.94 10.66
N ILE A 23 34.01 -8.44 9.44
CA ILE A 23 32.71 -8.44 8.75
C ILE A 23 32.28 -9.87 8.42
N ALA A 24 33.16 -10.70 7.86
CA ALA A 24 32.83 -12.09 7.53
C ALA A 24 32.47 -12.92 8.79
N ALA A 25 33.21 -12.74 9.88
CA ALA A 25 32.91 -13.37 11.16
C ALA A 25 31.55 -12.92 11.72
N LEU A 26 31.22 -11.62 11.65
CA LEU A 26 29.93 -11.13 12.12
C LEU A 26 28.76 -11.61 11.26
N LEU A 27 28.94 -11.72 9.95
CA LEU A 27 27.93 -12.26 9.04
C LEU A 27 27.65 -13.73 9.31
N SER A 28 28.72 -14.52 9.47
CA SER A 28 28.63 -15.92 9.87
C SER A 28 27.89 -16.06 11.21
N LEU A 29 28.29 -15.29 12.23
CA LEU A 29 27.69 -15.32 13.57
C LEU A 29 26.18 -15.06 13.54
N HIS A 30 25.72 -14.05 12.78
CA HIS A 30 24.30 -13.72 12.70
C HIS A 30 23.51 -14.62 11.76
N LEU A 31 24.13 -15.16 10.71
CA LEU A 31 23.52 -16.16 9.83
C LEU A 31 23.14 -17.41 10.64
N TRP A 32 24.07 -17.94 11.43
CA TRP A 32 23.84 -19.13 12.26
C TRP A 32 22.80 -18.89 13.35
N ALA A 33 22.85 -17.73 14.00
CA ALA A 33 21.84 -17.39 14.99
C ALA A 33 20.45 -17.16 14.39
N GLY A 34 20.37 -16.47 13.25
CA GLY A 34 19.13 -16.23 12.52
C GLY A 34 18.47 -17.51 12.04
N LEU A 35 19.26 -18.49 11.61
CA LEU A 35 18.78 -19.81 11.19
C LEU A 35 18.13 -20.59 12.35
N LEU A 36 18.76 -20.60 13.53
CA LEU A 36 18.21 -21.25 14.72
C LEU A 36 16.93 -20.56 15.22
N GLN A 37 16.92 -19.22 15.24
CA GLN A 37 15.71 -18.44 15.56
C GLN A 37 14.57 -18.73 14.57
N TRP A 38 14.88 -18.83 13.28
CA TRP A 38 13.89 -19.13 12.24
C TRP A 38 13.23 -20.50 12.42
N VAL A 39 13.98 -21.54 12.85
CA VAL A 39 13.41 -22.88 13.10
C VAL A 39 12.24 -22.84 14.09
N ILE A 40 12.29 -21.96 15.08
CA ILE A 40 11.23 -21.76 16.07
C ILE A 40 10.09 -20.91 15.51
N LEU A 41 10.43 -19.85 14.76
CA LEU A 41 9.46 -18.87 14.27
C LEU A 41 8.70 -19.34 13.02
N ARG A 42 9.28 -20.19 12.17
CA ARG A 42 8.70 -20.62 10.88
C ARG A 42 7.34 -21.31 11.01
N ARG A 43 7.09 -21.99 12.13
CA ARG A 43 5.80 -22.64 12.42
C ARG A 43 4.77 -21.69 13.03
N LYS A 44 5.18 -20.47 13.41
CA LYS A 44 4.35 -19.47 14.11
C LYS A 44 4.20 -18.15 13.34
N PHE A 45 4.95 -17.94 12.25
CA PHE A 45 4.95 -16.72 11.43
C PHE A 45 4.92 -17.03 9.93
N SER A 46 4.11 -16.28 9.16
CA SER A 46 4.22 -16.18 7.69
C SER A 46 5.30 -15.20 7.23
N THR A 47 5.78 -14.32 8.13
CA THR A 47 6.85 -13.32 7.89
C THR A 47 8.24 -13.83 8.25
N SER A 48 8.43 -15.15 8.31
CA SER A 48 9.70 -15.78 8.71
C SER A 48 10.87 -15.43 7.77
N VAL A 49 10.58 -15.08 6.52
CA VAL A 49 11.54 -14.56 5.53
C VAL A 49 12.06 -13.16 5.90
N LEU A 50 11.19 -12.25 6.36
CA LEU A 50 11.60 -10.92 6.85
C LEU A 50 12.48 -11.02 8.09
N TRP A 51 12.27 -12.05 8.94
CA TRP A 51 13.13 -12.30 10.09
C TRP A 51 14.54 -12.73 9.66
N ILE A 52 14.64 -13.65 8.70
CA ILE A 52 15.93 -14.04 8.12
C ILE A 52 16.61 -12.83 7.51
N ILE A 53 15.90 -12.06 6.66
CA ILE A 53 16.45 -10.84 6.05
C ILE A 53 16.91 -9.86 7.13
N ASN A 54 16.15 -9.64 8.20
CA ASN A 54 16.61 -8.76 9.29
C ASN A 54 17.83 -9.33 10.02
N SER A 55 17.90 -10.64 10.23
CA SER A 55 19.01 -11.29 10.90
C SER A 55 20.25 -11.47 10.03
N THR A 56 20.15 -11.39 8.70
CA THR A 56 21.30 -11.54 7.78
C THR A 56 21.73 -10.22 7.13
N LEU A 57 20.78 -9.33 6.82
CA LEU A 57 21.03 -8.09 6.07
C LEU A 57 21.39 -6.91 6.99
N PHE A 58 20.91 -6.90 8.23
CA PHE A 58 21.22 -5.82 9.18
C PHE A 58 22.68 -5.85 9.69
N PRO A 59 23.30 -7.02 9.93
CA PRO A 59 24.72 -7.11 10.24
C PRO A 59 25.64 -6.61 9.11
N LEU A 60 25.19 -6.62 7.85
CA LEU A 60 25.91 -5.99 6.72
C LEU A 60 25.99 -4.46 6.87
N LEU A 61 25.09 -3.85 7.66
CA LEU A 61 25.09 -2.41 7.94
C LEU A 61 25.94 -2.06 9.17
N PHE A 62 26.56 -3.04 9.83
CA PHE A 62 27.42 -2.82 10.99
C PHE A 62 28.61 -1.88 10.70
N PRO A 63 29.30 -1.94 9.55
CA PRO A 63 30.36 -0.98 9.22
C PRO A 63 29.86 0.46 9.08
N LEU A 64 28.66 0.65 8.52
CA LEU A 64 28.01 1.96 8.41
C LEU A 64 27.60 2.49 9.79
N PHE A 65 27.10 1.61 10.67
CA PHE A 65 26.80 1.95 12.06
C PHE A 65 28.07 2.33 12.85
N LEU A 66 29.16 1.58 12.69
CA LEU A 66 30.47 1.89 13.24
C LEU A 66 30.96 3.28 12.79
N GLY A 67 30.83 3.60 11.50
CA GLY A 67 31.13 4.92 10.95
C GLY A 67 30.31 6.03 11.61
N LEU A 68 29.00 5.83 11.78
CA LEU A 68 28.11 6.80 12.44
C LEU A 68 28.43 6.98 13.94
N VAL A 69 28.77 5.91 14.66
CA VAL A 69 29.15 5.96 16.08
C VAL A 69 30.53 6.61 16.25
N SER A 70 31.49 6.32 15.37
CA SER A 70 32.81 6.97 15.39
C SER A 70 32.75 8.46 15.09
N LEU A 71 31.75 8.93 14.33
CA LEU A 71 31.48 10.35 14.12
C LEU A 71 30.86 11.04 15.34
N SER A 72 30.24 10.27 16.24
CA SER A 72 29.46 10.80 17.37
C SER A 72 30.18 10.70 18.71
N ILE A 73 31.13 9.77 18.85
CA ILE A 73 31.90 9.53 20.08
C ILE A 73 33.37 9.42 19.71
N PRO A 74 34.26 10.32 20.18
CA PRO A 74 35.69 10.20 19.96
C PRO A 74 36.23 9.07 20.85
N SER A 75 36.68 7.97 20.24
CA SER A 75 37.26 6.77 20.87
C SER A 75 36.33 5.83 21.67
N PRO A 76 35.23 5.31 21.09
CA PRO A 76 34.48 4.27 21.78
C PRO A 76 35.28 2.97 21.76
N GLY A 77 35.61 2.42 22.93
CA GLY A 77 36.24 1.10 23.02
C GLY A 77 35.37 0.04 22.32
N LEU A 78 35.97 -0.94 21.63
CA LEU A 78 35.28 -1.98 20.86
C LEU A 78 34.16 -2.69 21.64
N VAL A 79 34.33 -2.81 22.97
CA VAL A 79 33.34 -3.38 23.89
C VAL A 79 32.07 -2.52 23.95
N ILE A 80 32.21 -1.19 24.05
CA ILE A 80 31.07 -0.25 24.10
C ILE A 80 30.31 -0.28 22.76
N ILE A 81 31.03 -0.29 21.64
CA ILE A 81 30.43 -0.38 20.29
C ILE A 81 29.61 -1.67 20.15
N GLY A 82 30.17 -2.81 20.59
CA GLY A 82 29.49 -4.10 20.57
C GLY A 82 28.21 -4.11 21.41
N VAL A 83 28.23 -3.50 22.59
CA VAL A 83 27.05 -3.40 23.48
C VAL A 83 25.94 -2.53 22.86
N ILE A 84 26.29 -1.36 22.30
CA ILE A 84 25.32 -0.46 21.67
C ILE A 84 24.69 -1.15 20.46
N TYR A 85 25.50 -1.78 19.61
CA TYR A 85 25.01 -2.53 18.45
C TYR A 85 24.06 -3.66 18.85
N ALA A 86 24.44 -4.49 19.82
CA ALA A 86 23.63 -5.61 20.27
C ALA A 86 22.29 -5.15 20.87
N THR A 87 22.30 -4.03 21.59
CA THR A 87 21.10 -3.41 22.15
C THR A 87 20.19 -2.86 21.06
N PHE A 88 20.75 -2.16 20.07
CA PHE A 88 20.00 -1.61 18.95
C PHE A 88 19.37 -2.71 18.08
N PHE A 89 20.15 -3.75 17.75
CA PHE A 89 19.67 -4.90 17.00
C PHE A 89 18.57 -5.66 17.73
N SER A 90 18.72 -5.85 19.05
CA SER A 90 17.70 -6.47 19.89
C SER A 90 16.40 -5.66 19.94
N LEU A 91 16.48 -4.32 19.99
CA LEU A 91 15.31 -3.44 19.94
C LEU A 91 14.52 -3.57 18.62
N ILE A 92 15.21 -3.73 17.49
CA ILE A 92 14.58 -3.96 16.18
C ILE A 92 13.86 -5.31 16.17
N GLN A 93 14.52 -6.38 16.61
CA GLN A 93 13.92 -7.71 16.70
C GLN A 93 12.73 -7.73 17.69
N TRP A 94 12.85 -7.03 18.82
CA TRP A 94 11.75 -6.84 19.78
C TRP A 94 10.54 -6.17 19.14
N PHE A 95 10.75 -5.15 18.29
CA PHE A 95 9.67 -4.48 17.59
C PHE A 95 8.88 -5.43 16.67
N ILE A 96 9.53 -6.46 16.12
CA ILE A 96 8.89 -7.51 15.33
C ILE A 96 8.14 -8.48 16.27
N LEU A 97 8.76 -8.93 17.36
CA LEU A 97 8.17 -9.90 18.30
C LEU A 97 6.95 -9.37 19.05
N ARG A 98 6.98 -8.10 19.49
CA ARG A 98 5.88 -7.46 20.24
C ARG A 98 4.58 -7.34 19.46
N GLN A 99 4.59 -7.57 18.14
CA GLN A 99 3.39 -7.57 17.31
C GLN A 99 2.46 -8.73 17.63
N ARG A 100 2.98 -9.82 18.23
CA ARG A 100 2.22 -11.05 18.47
C ARG A 100 2.35 -11.62 19.89
N PHE A 101 3.42 -11.31 20.62
CA PHE A 101 3.63 -11.81 21.98
C PHE A 101 3.69 -10.66 22.98
N LYS A 102 2.87 -10.72 24.04
CA LYS A 102 3.03 -9.86 25.22
C LYS A 102 3.14 -10.73 26.48
N PRO A 103 4.26 -10.64 27.22
CA PRO A 103 5.29 -9.59 27.15
C PRO A 103 6.57 -10.04 26.37
N ALA A 104 6.84 -9.46 25.20
CA ALA A 104 8.09 -9.71 24.47
C ALA A 104 9.30 -8.87 24.97
N TRP A 105 9.13 -8.02 25.99
CA TRP A 105 10.16 -7.06 26.45
C TRP A 105 11.44 -7.73 26.96
N CYS A 106 11.35 -8.96 27.48
CA CYS A 106 12.50 -9.75 27.91
C CYS A 106 13.48 -10.01 26.75
N TRP A 107 13.04 -9.88 25.49
CA TRP A 107 13.91 -9.95 24.31
C TRP A 107 15.01 -8.89 24.32
N ASN A 108 14.70 -7.68 24.78
CA ASN A 108 15.68 -6.59 24.88
C ASN A 108 16.80 -6.88 25.89
N ILE A 109 16.62 -7.88 26.76
CA ILE A 109 17.63 -8.35 27.72
C ILE A 109 18.32 -9.61 27.19
N ILE A 110 17.54 -10.59 26.69
CA ILE A 110 18.06 -11.87 26.18
C ILE A 110 18.96 -11.64 24.96
N GLY A 111 18.57 -10.76 24.03
CA GLY A 111 19.32 -10.49 22.80
C GLY A 111 20.77 -10.00 23.06
N PRO A 112 20.98 -8.92 23.83
CA PRO A 112 22.32 -8.41 24.11
C PRO A 112 23.19 -9.36 24.93
N ILE A 113 22.61 -10.05 25.93
CA ILE A 113 23.33 -11.04 26.75
C ILE A 113 23.80 -12.21 25.88
N ALA A 114 22.91 -12.71 25.02
CA ALA A 114 23.24 -13.82 24.13
C ALA A 114 24.32 -13.43 23.11
N PHE A 115 24.29 -12.18 22.62
CA PHE A 115 25.30 -11.65 21.71
C PHE A 115 26.66 -11.54 22.40
N ALA A 116 26.71 -10.99 23.62
CA ALA A 116 27.93 -10.89 24.41
C ALA A 116 28.53 -12.28 24.73
N ALA A 117 27.69 -13.25 25.11
CA ALA A 117 28.12 -14.62 25.36
C ALA A 117 28.69 -15.30 24.10
N GLY A 118 28.01 -15.15 22.95
CA GLY A 118 28.48 -15.66 21.66
C GLY A 118 29.79 -15.01 21.22
N PHE A 119 29.94 -13.69 21.40
CA PHE A 119 31.15 -12.95 21.07
C PHE A 119 32.34 -13.36 21.94
N LEU A 120 32.14 -13.50 23.26
CA LEU A 120 33.20 -13.92 24.20
C LEU A 120 33.68 -15.35 23.91
N ILE A 121 32.76 -16.31 23.80
CA ILE A 121 33.13 -17.72 23.60
C ILE A 121 33.70 -17.94 22.20
N GLY A 122 33.12 -17.30 21.18
CA GLY A 122 33.67 -17.32 19.82
C GLY A 122 35.06 -16.69 19.74
N GLY A 123 35.30 -15.61 20.49
CA GLY A 123 36.62 -14.97 20.60
C GLY A 123 37.66 -15.86 21.27
N LEU A 124 37.31 -16.56 22.35
CA LEU A 124 38.20 -17.51 23.03
C LEU A 124 38.56 -18.70 22.14
N ILE A 125 37.59 -19.24 21.39
CA ILE A 125 37.81 -20.34 20.44
C ILE A 125 38.68 -19.87 19.26
N CYS A 126 38.42 -18.68 18.74
CA CYS A 126 39.27 -18.05 17.73
C CYS A 126 40.73 -17.94 18.24
N ALA A 127 40.93 -17.42 19.46
CA ALA A 127 42.25 -17.25 20.05
C ALA A 127 42.96 -18.59 20.32
N ALA A 128 42.23 -19.62 20.75
CA ALA A 128 42.78 -20.97 20.96
C ALA A 128 43.21 -21.62 19.64
N ILE A 129 42.34 -21.60 18.62
CA ILE A 129 42.65 -22.16 17.30
C ILE A 129 43.78 -21.39 16.62
N TYR A 130 43.82 -20.06 16.78
CA TYR A 130 44.88 -19.23 16.24
C TYR A 130 46.25 -19.51 16.90
N ARG A 131 46.26 -19.83 18.19
CA ARG A 131 47.48 -20.19 18.93
C ARG A 131 48.00 -21.58 18.53
N ASP A 132 47.11 -22.53 18.27
CA ASP A 132 47.50 -23.91 17.91
C ASP A 132 47.80 -24.08 16.41
N MET A 133 47.20 -23.26 15.55
CA MET A 133 47.42 -23.25 14.10
C MET A 133 48.06 -21.91 13.69
N GLU A 134 49.35 -21.77 14.00
CA GLU A 134 50.15 -20.62 13.54
C GLU A 134 49.93 -20.41 12.03
N GLN A 135 49.33 -19.26 11.69
CA GLN A 135 49.05 -18.73 10.34
C GLN A 135 47.67 -18.93 9.70
N SER A 136 46.67 -19.58 10.32
CA SER A 136 45.31 -19.64 9.73
C SER A 136 44.31 -18.63 10.32
N HIS A 137 44.52 -17.32 10.09
CA HIS A 137 43.61 -16.25 10.56
C HIS A 137 42.15 -16.43 10.08
N SER A 138 41.97 -16.91 8.86
CA SER A 138 40.66 -17.12 8.25
C SER A 138 39.91 -18.29 8.91
N ILE A 139 40.59 -19.39 9.18
CA ILE A 139 40.01 -20.59 9.79
C ILE A 139 39.67 -20.33 11.26
N SER A 140 40.56 -19.68 12.01
CA SER A 140 40.30 -19.33 13.41
C SER A 140 39.14 -18.35 13.56
N ALA A 141 39.07 -17.31 12.71
CA ALA A 141 37.97 -16.35 12.69
C ALA A 141 36.64 -17.01 12.27
N LEU A 142 36.66 -17.88 11.26
CA LEU A 142 35.48 -18.61 10.81
C LEU A 142 34.96 -19.55 11.91
N MET A 143 35.84 -20.35 12.52
CA MET A 143 35.47 -21.29 13.58
C MET A 143 34.99 -20.58 14.86
N GLY A 144 35.65 -19.48 15.24
CA GLY A 144 35.20 -18.61 16.33
C GLY A 144 33.83 -17.99 16.06
N SER A 145 33.59 -17.53 14.82
CA SER A 145 32.29 -16.96 14.43
C SER A 145 31.16 -17.99 14.38
N LEU A 146 31.45 -19.20 13.89
CA LEU A 146 30.51 -20.31 13.84
C LEU A 146 30.07 -20.69 15.26
N THR A 147 31.04 -20.93 16.14
CA THR A 147 30.79 -21.31 17.53
C THR A 147 30.08 -20.20 18.30
N GLY A 148 30.49 -18.95 18.13
CA GLY A 148 29.80 -17.78 18.69
C GLY A 148 28.37 -17.62 18.18
N GLY A 149 28.13 -17.85 16.88
CA GLY A 149 26.80 -17.82 16.26
C GLY A 149 25.87 -18.93 16.73
N LEU A 150 26.40 -20.13 16.94
CA LEU A 150 25.65 -21.26 17.48
C LEU A 150 25.22 -21.01 18.94
N ILE A 151 26.11 -20.45 19.77
CA ILE A 151 25.82 -20.09 21.16
C ILE A 151 24.78 -18.96 21.23
N TYR A 152 25.00 -17.89 20.46
CA TYR A 152 24.06 -16.78 20.34
C TYR A 152 22.67 -17.27 19.88
N GLY A 153 22.66 -18.12 18.85
CA GLY A 153 21.45 -18.75 18.31
C GLY A 153 20.74 -19.67 19.30
N ALA A 154 21.47 -20.48 20.08
CA ALA A 154 20.89 -21.38 21.06
C ALA A 154 20.19 -20.63 22.21
N ILE A 155 20.87 -19.63 22.79
CA ILE A 155 20.33 -18.82 23.90
C ILE A 155 19.10 -18.05 23.43
N THR A 156 19.18 -17.38 22.27
CA THR A 156 18.04 -16.62 21.72
C THR A 156 16.88 -17.52 21.32
N SER A 157 17.15 -18.74 20.83
CA SER A 157 16.14 -19.74 20.52
C SER A 157 15.36 -20.19 21.76
N LEU A 158 16.04 -20.45 22.88
CA LEU A 158 15.38 -20.76 24.16
C LEU A 158 14.49 -19.60 24.63
N GLY A 159 14.99 -18.36 24.51
CA GLY A 159 14.21 -17.14 24.80
C GLY A 159 12.96 -17.01 23.93
N LEU A 160 13.07 -17.23 22.62
CA LEU A 160 11.90 -17.21 21.71
C LEU A 160 10.89 -18.31 22.05
N ARG A 161 11.37 -19.50 22.41
CA ARG A 161 10.48 -20.60 22.81
C ARG A 161 9.66 -20.20 24.03
N GLN A 162 10.24 -19.54 25.01
CA GLN A 162 9.55 -19.04 26.21
C GLN A 162 8.56 -17.91 25.89
N ILE A 163 8.97 -16.91 25.11
CA ILE A 163 8.12 -15.80 24.65
C ILE A 163 6.91 -16.34 23.86
N SER A 164 7.13 -17.36 23.03
CA SER A 164 6.12 -17.91 22.15
C SER A 164 5.10 -18.84 22.82
N LYS A 165 5.29 -19.19 24.10
CA LYS A 165 4.34 -19.99 24.89
C LYS A 165 3.24 -19.14 25.54
N GLN A 166 3.39 -17.82 25.60
CA GLN A 166 2.41 -16.92 26.23
C GLN A 166 1.31 -16.55 25.22
N LYS A 167 0.07 -16.99 25.50
CA LYS A 167 -1.11 -16.83 24.62
C LYS A 167 -1.51 -15.34 24.56
N TYR A 168 -1.42 -14.72 23.38
CA TYR A 168 -1.94 -13.37 23.14
C TYR A 168 -3.37 -13.43 22.61
N ILE A 169 -4.32 -12.88 23.36
CA ILE A 169 -5.69 -12.61 22.88
C ILE A 169 -5.73 -11.16 22.35
N PRO A 170 -5.99 -10.94 21.05
CA PRO A 170 -6.08 -9.61 20.48
C PRO A 170 -7.14 -8.74 21.17
N PRO A 171 -6.88 -7.45 21.43
CA PRO A 171 -7.85 -6.54 22.04
C PRO A 171 -9.13 -6.34 21.20
N GLN A 172 -9.12 -6.73 19.92
CA GLN A 172 -10.30 -6.73 19.06
C GLN A 172 -11.35 -7.77 19.49
N LEU A 173 -10.95 -8.92 20.07
CA LEU A 173 -11.88 -9.92 20.59
C LEU A 173 -12.46 -9.51 21.95
N LYS A 174 -11.69 -8.81 22.80
CA LYS A 174 -12.21 -8.18 24.03
C LYS A 174 -13.17 -7.02 23.75
N ARG A 175 -13.00 -6.32 22.62
CA ARG A 175 -13.93 -5.26 22.19
C ARG A 175 -15.25 -5.80 21.68
N LYS A 176 -15.28 -6.97 21.02
CA LYS A 176 -16.52 -7.57 20.50
C LYS A 176 -17.52 -7.89 21.63
N SER A 177 -17.04 -8.51 22.72
CA SER A 177 -17.86 -8.80 23.91
C SER A 177 -18.35 -7.55 24.70
N LYS A 178 -17.71 -6.39 24.53
CA LYS A 178 -18.16 -5.12 25.14
C LYS A 178 -19.01 -4.26 24.20
N ARG A 179 -18.88 -4.42 22.88
CA ARG A 179 -19.63 -3.66 21.87
C ARG A 179 -21.09 -4.11 21.77
N ASP A 180 -21.35 -5.38 22.06
CA ASP A 180 -22.72 -5.93 22.09
C ASP A 180 -23.56 -5.42 23.28
N LYS A 181 -22.96 -4.63 24.19
CA LYS A 181 -23.65 -3.98 25.33
C LYS A 181 -23.79 -2.45 25.23
N PHE A 182 -23.33 -1.82 24.15
CA PHE A 182 -23.28 -0.35 24.01
C PHE A 182 -23.82 0.10 22.65
N LEU A 183 -25.05 -0.30 22.32
CA LEU A 183 -25.88 0.34 21.31
C LEU A 183 -26.94 1.16 22.05
N GLY A 184 -26.58 2.38 22.42
CA GLY A 184 -27.44 3.33 23.11
C GLY A 184 -26.68 4.63 23.34
N SER A 185 -27.10 5.69 22.65
CA SER A 185 -26.65 7.08 22.76
C SER A 185 -25.21 7.42 22.33
N SER A 186 -25.08 8.24 21.29
CA SER A 186 -24.66 9.66 21.41
C SER A 186 -24.10 10.18 20.09
N SER A 187 -24.78 11.22 19.62
CA SER A 187 -24.30 12.21 18.67
C SER A 187 -23.14 13.03 19.25
N GLN A 188 -22.35 13.60 18.35
CA GLN A 188 -21.36 14.69 18.50
C GLN A 188 -19.89 14.34 18.84
N SER A 189 -19.03 14.82 17.93
CA SER A 189 -17.67 15.35 18.17
C SER A 189 -16.43 14.45 18.01
N GLN A 190 -16.46 13.37 17.20
CA GLN A 190 -15.19 12.83 16.68
C GLN A 190 -14.62 13.72 15.56
N ARG A 191 -13.82 14.69 15.97
CA ARG A 191 -13.02 15.59 15.12
C ARG A 191 -12.32 14.85 13.96
N GLN A 192 -12.86 15.02 12.76
CA GLN A 192 -12.28 15.50 11.49
C GLN A 192 -10.88 15.05 10.99
N SER A 193 -10.06 14.30 11.74
CA SER A 193 -8.65 14.03 11.40
C SER A 193 -8.33 12.54 11.12
N ALA A 194 -9.23 11.60 11.43
CA ALA A 194 -8.95 10.17 11.38
C ALA A 194 -9.43 9.43 10.10
N TYR A 195 -10.11 10.12 9.18
CA TYR A 195 -11.00 9.48 8.19
C TYR A 195 -10.36 9.06 6.86
N ASP A 196 -9.07 9.37 6.63
CA ASP A 196 -8.34 8.94 5.41
C ASP A 196 -7.49 7.68 5.63
N THR A 197 -7.47 7.17 6.86
CA THR A 197 -6.73 5.97 7.24
C THR A 197 -7.71 4.98 7.85
N PRO A 198 -7.88 3.77 7.27
CA PRO A 198 -8.85 2.82 7.79
C PRO A 198 -8.56 2.56 9.28
N PRO A 199 -9.59 2.40 10.12
CA PRO A 199 -9.43 2.04 11.52
C PRO A 199 -8.43 0.90 11.70
N GLY A 200 -7.35 1.13 12.44
CA GLY A 200 -6.29 0.13 12.67
C GLY A 200 -5.14 0.11 11.66
N SER A 201 -5.15 0.96 10.63
CA SER A 201 -3.96 1.15 9.77
C SER A 201 -2.92 2.03 10.49
N ASN A 202 -1.75 1.47 10.80
CA ASN A 202 -0.59 2.22 11.30
C ASN A 202 0.02 3.08 10.18
N SER A 203 -0.73 4.07 9.68
CA SER A 203 -0.43 4.85 8.47
C SER A 203 0.89 5.63 8.52
N ARG A 204 1.34 6.09 9.71
CA ARG A 204 2.65 6.74 9.86
C ARG A 204 3.83 5.80 9.61
N ARG A 205 3.74 4.53 10.02
CA ARG A 205 4.82 3.53 9.89
C ARG A 205 5.04 3.09 8.44
N TRP A 206 3.96 3.04 7.66
CA TRP A 206 4.00 2.66 6.23
C TRP A 206 4.37 3.80 5.29
N ARG A 207 4.37 5.06 5.76
CA ARG A 207 4.90 6.19 4.98
C ARG A 207 6.42 6.34 5.13
N LEU A 208 6.95 6.10 6.34
CA LEU A 208 8.37 6.28 6.63
C LEU A 208 9.26 5.16 6.08
N LEU A 209 8.77 3.91 6.08
CA LEU A 209 9.55 2.76 5.61
C LEU A 209 9.89 2.86 4.11
N PRO A 210 8.94 3.19 3.19
CA PRO A 210 9.22 3.54 1.81
C PRO A 210 10.28 4.63 1.64
N CYS A 211 10.14 5.75 2.36
CA CYS A 211 11.09 6.85 2.29
C CYS A 211 12.49 6.42 2.74
N PHE A 212 12.59 5.63 3.82
CA PHE A 212 13.86 5.10 4.30
C PHE A 212 14.54 4.20 3.26
N PHE A 213 13.78 3.29 2.62
CA PHE A 213 14.33 2.45 1.55
C PHE A 213 14.74 3.25 0.31
N SER A 214 13.96 4.28 -0.07
CA SER A 214 14.34 5.18 -1.16
C SER A 214 15.64 5.92 -0.85
N LEU A 215 15.79 6.45 0.37
CA LEU A 215 17.01 7.13 0.81
C LEU A 215 18.21 6.18 0.87
N LEU A 216 18.01 4.94 1.33
CA LEU A 216 19.05 3.91 1.31
C LEU A 216 19.52 3.59 -0.11
N LEU A 217 18.58 3.41 -1.04
CA LEU A 217 18.92 3.18 -2.46
C LEU A 217 19.65 4.37 -3.07
N MET A 218 19.23 5.60 -2.75
CA MET A 218 19.93 6.81 -3.19
C MET A 218 21.34 6.91 -2.58
N ALA A 219 21.55 6.51 -1.32
CA ALA A 219 22.87 6.51 -0.69
C ALA A 219 23.81 5.46 -1.33
N VAL A 220 23.31 4.27 -1.63
CA VAL A 220 24.07 3.26 -2.39
C VAL A 220 24.36 3.77 -3.80
N TRP A 221 23.38 4.38 -4.47
CA TRP A 221 23.56 4.96 -5.79
C TRP A 221 24.62 6.07 -5.79
N TYR A 222 24.61 6.95 -4.78
CA TYR A 222 25.64 7.97 -4.56
C TYR A 222 27.06 7.40 -4.51
N THR A 223 27.26 6.24 -3.86
CA THR A 223 28.60 5.59 -3.81
C THR A 223 29.07 4.99 -5.14
N ILE A 224 28.14 4.77 -6.08
CA ILE A 224 28.44 4.21 -7.41
C ILE A 224 28.66 5.33 -8.43
N LEU A 225 28.03 6.49 -8.23
CA LEU A 225 28.18 7.63 -9.13
C LEU A 225 29.62 8.17 -9.13
N PRO A 226 30.11 8.68 -10.28
CA PRO A 226 31.36 9.42 -10.32
C PRO A 226 31.36 10.56 -9.28
N PRO A 227 32.49 10.84 -8.63
CA PRO A 227 32.56 11.91 -7.65
C PRO A 227 32.16 13.24 -8.30
N LEU A 228 31.40 14.04 -7.55
CA LEU A 228 30.97 15.36 -8.03
C LEU A 228 32.22 16.21 -8.29
N SER A 229 32.36 16.72 -9.51
CA SER A 229 33.54 17.52 -9.89
C SER A 229 33.61 18.81 -9.07
N SER A 230 34.82 19.26 -8.73
CA SER A 230 35.02 20.56 -8.08
C SER A 230 34.91 21.74 -9.07
N SER A 231 34.93 21.47 -10.38
CA SER A 231 34.97 22.47 -11.44
C SER A 231 33.60 22.82 -12.04
N GLY A 232 32.55 22.08 -11.72
CA GLY A 232 31.21 22.36 -12.22
C GLY A 232 30.48 23.43 -11.41
N THR A 233 29.40 23.95 -11.98
CA THR A 233 28.59 25.01 -11.37
C THR A 233 27.90 24.49 -10.11
N SER A 234 28.25 25.02 -8.93
CA SER A 234 27.57 24.68 -7.68
C SER A 234 26.08 25.01 -7.76
N VAL A 235 25.25 24.15 -7.16
CA VAL A 235 23.79 24.32 -7.13
C VAL A 235 23.39 24.66 -5.71
N ASP A 236 22.58 25.71 -5.57
CA ASP A 236 22.06 26.13 -4.28
C ASP A 236 21.24 25.00 -3.61
N PRO A 237 21.40 24.72 -2.30
CA PRO A 237 20.68 23.65 -1.61
C PRO A 237 19.15 23.81 -1.64
N LEU A 238 18.61 25.03 -1.64
CA LEU A 238 17.17 25.27 -1.75
C LEU A 238 16.70 24.90 -3.16
N LEU A 239 17.47 25.24 -4.19
CA LEU A 239 17.18 24.86 -5.57
C LEU A 239 17.17 23.32 -5.74
N LEU A 240 18.09 22.61 -5.09
CA LEU A 240 18.10 21.14 -5.09
C LEU A 240 16.87 20.54 -4.40
N LEU A 241 16.42 21.13 -3.28
CA LEU A 241 15.20 20.71 -2.61
C LEU A 241 13.96 20.94 -3.49
N VAL A 242 13.86 22.11 -4.12
CA VAL A 242 12.78 22.44 -5.07
C VAL A 242 12.78 21.48 -6.26
N PHE A 243 13.96 21.16 -6.78
CA PHE A 243 14.13 20.20 -7.86
C PHE A 243 13.69 18.80 -7.46
N TYR A 244 14.12 18.28 -6.29
CA TYR A 244 13.70 16.98 -5.78
C TYR A 244 12.19 16.88 -5.57
N VAL A 245 11.58 17.90 -4.95
CA VAL A 245 10.13 17.93 -4.74
C VAL A 245 9.40 17.92 -6.07
N THR A 246 9.79 18.79 -7.01
CA THR A 246 9.21 18.84 -8.36
C THR A 246 9.35 17.50 -9.08
N TYR A 247 10.55 16.90 -9.05
CA TYR A 247 10.81 15.61 -9.65
C TYR A 247 9.95 14.49 -9.07
N SER A 248 9.68 14.50 -7.76
CA SER A 248 8.81 13.50 -7.12
C SER A 248 7.37 13.56 -7.64
N TYR A 249 6.84 14.76 -7.90
CA TYR A 249 5.52 14.91 -8.54
C TYR A 249 5.54 14.45 -9.99
N VAL A 250 6.59 14.79 -10.74
CA VAL A 250 6.78 14.35 -12.13
C VAL A 250 6.88 12.82 -12.21
N SER A 251 7.56 12.20 -11.25
CA SER A 251 7.71 10.74 -11.18
C SER A 251 6.37 10.03 -10.97
N VAL A 252 5.55 10.52 -10.04
CA VAL A 252 4.18 10.01 -9.84
C VAL A 252 3.32 10.28 -11.07
N LEU A 253 3.41 11.47 -11.67
CA LEU A 253 2.70 11.80 -12.90
C LEU A 253 3.05 10.82 -14.03
N ILE A 254 4.32 10.56 -14.27
CA ILE A 254 4.78 9.65 -15.33
C ILE A 254 4.35 8.20 -15.04
N HIS A 255 4.36 7.77 -13.78
CA HIS A 255 3.79 6.48 -13.38
C HIS A 255 2.30 6.37 -13.74
N GLU A 256 1.49 7.34 -13.31
CA GLU A 256 0.06 7.38 -13.60
C GLU A 256 -0.22 7.47 -15.12
N LEU A 257 0.57 8.25 -15.86
CA LEU A 257 0.50 8.33 -17.32
C LEU A 257 0.87 7.01 -17.99
N GLY A 258 1.74 6.19 -17.38
CA GLY A 258 2.04 4.85 -17.85
C GLY A 258 0.81 3.94 -17.88
N HIS A 259 0.02 3.95 -16.79
CA HIS A 259 -1.26 3.22 -16.74
C HIS A 259 -2.22 3.70 -17.82
N PHE A 260 -2.34 5.02 -18.00
CA PHE A 260 -3.15 5.62 -19.04
C PHE A 260 -2.71 5.22 -20.44
N PHE A 261 -1.43 5.35 -20.74
CA PHE A 261 -0.89 5.05 -22.06
C PHE A 261 -1.13 3.58 -22.45
N LEU A 262 -0.78 2.63 -21.59
CA LEU A 262 -1.01 1.21 -21.89
C LEU A 262 -2.49 0.83 -21.86
N GLY A 263 -3.32 1.48 -21.05
CA GLY A 263 -4.77 1.31 -21.08
C GLY A 263 -5.37 1.81 -22.40
N TRP A 264 -4.99 3.02 -22.83
CA TRP A 264 -5.45 3.66 -24.05
C TRP A 264 -5.06 2.87 -25.31
N LEU A 265 -3.81 2.37 -25.38
CA LEU A 265 -3.37 1.46 -26.45
C LEU A 265 -4.22 0.17 -26.54
N ASN A 266 -4.86 -0.23 -25.44
CA ASN A 266 -5.77 -1.38 -25.38
C ASN A 266 -7.25 -1.00 -25.55
N GLY A 267 -7.55 0.22 -26.01
CA GLY A 267 -8.90 0.72 -26.26
C GLY A 267 -9.68 1.06 -25.00
N ALA A 268 -8.99 1.40 -23.91
CA ALA A 268 -9.62 1.89 -22.69
C ALA A 268 -9.80 3.42 -22.72
N GLU A 269 -10.73 3.92 -21.90
CA GLU A 269 -11.00 5.34 -21.77
C GLU A 269 -10.49 5.88 -20.44
N LEU A 270 -10.03 7.12 -20.46
CA LEU A 270 -9.77 7.87 -19.24
C LEU A 270 -11.09 8.38 -18.67
N ASP A 271 -11.50 7.86 -17.52
CA ASP A 271 -12.68 8.35 -16.79
C ASP A 271 -12.28 9.47 -15.83
N ARG A 272 -11.16 9.31 -15.11
CA ARG A 272 -10.74 10.24 -14.05
C ARG A 272 -9.23 10.30 -13.98
N PHE A 273 -8.68 11.46 -13.68
CA PHE A 273 -7.24 11.65 -13.52
C PHE A 273 -6.97 12.62 -12.39
N ALA A 274 -6.16 12.26 -11.40
CA ALA A 274 -5.87 13.12 -10.25
C ALA A 274 -4.37 13.21 -9.97
N VAL A 275 -3.92 14.43 -9.68
CA VAL A 275 -2.56 14.72 -9.21
C VAL A 275 -2.66 15.65 -8.00
N GLY A 276 -2.39 15.11 -6.82
CA GLY A 276 -2.43 15.87 -5.58
C GLY A 276 -3.85 16.32 -5.20
N LYS A 277 -4.14 17.62 -5.30
CA LYS A 277 -5.46 18.22 -4.98
C LYS A 277 -6.33 18.45 -6.21
N PHE A 278 -5.79 18.23 -7.39
CA PHE A 278 -6.48 18.52 -8.64
C PHE A 278 -6.93 17.23 -9.30
N ILE A 279 -8.17 17.22 -9.78
CA ILE A 279 -8.76 16.06 -10.44
C ILE A 279 -9.53 16.49 -11.69
N TRP A 280 -9.34 15.75 -12.77
CA TRP A 280 -10.13 15.82 -13.98
C TRP A 280 -11.09 14.63 -13.98
N VAL A 281 -12.38 14.89 -14.13
CA VAL A 281 -13.44 13.88 -14.15
C VAL A 281 -14.16 13.98 -15.48
N ARG A 282 -14.32 12.86 -16.17
CA ARG A 282 -15.12 12.77 -17.38
C ARG A 282 -16.59 12.92 -17.01
N THR A 283 -17.27 13.83 -17.70
CA THR A 283 -18.72 13.99 -17.68
C THR A 283 -19.28 13.77 -19.09
N SER A 284 -20.61 13.73 -19.23
CA SER A 284 -21.28 13.71 -20.53
C SER A 284 -20.93 14.89 -21.44
N GLN A 285 -20.40 15.98 -20.87
CA GLN A 285 -19.97 17.20 -21.58
C GLN A 285 -18.46 17.26 -21.84
N GLY A 286 -17.69 16.23 -21.47
CA GLY A 286 -16.23 16.20 -21.60
C GLY A 286 -15.51 16.17 -20.25
N MET A 287 -14.21 16.49 -20.23
CA MET A 287 -13.42 16.47 -19.00
C MET A 287 -13.62 17.77 -18.19
N LYS A 288 -14.07 17.65 -16.95
CA LYS A 288 -14.20 18.79 -16.02
C LYS A 288 -13.10 18.77 -14.96
N PHE A 289 -12.51 19.94 -14.72
CA PHE A 289 -11.48 20.15 -13.72
C PHE A 289 -12.08 20.55 -12.38
N HIS A 290 -11.62 19.91 -11.30
CA HIS A 290 -12.07 20.19 -9.95
C HIS A 290 -10.87 20.24 -8.99
N ARG A 291 -11.06 21.01 -7.91
CA ARG A 291 -10.15 21.03 -6.77
C ARG A 291 -10.79 20.27 -5.61
N MET A 292 -10.15 19.18 -5.20
CA MET A 292 -10.61 18.36 -4.08
C MET A 292 -10.39 19.10 -2.75
N ARG A 293 -11.34 18.97 -1.82
CA ARG A 293 -11.21 19.49 -0.45
C ARG A 293 -9.99 18.91 0.27
N ARG A 294 -9.72 17.62 0.04
CA ARG A 294 -8.58 16.87 0.59
C ARG A 294 -7.70 16.32 -0.51
N ARG A 295 -6.39 16.24 -0.23
CA ARG A 295 -5.41 15.67 -1.15
C ARG A 295 -5.58 14.16 -1.21
N PHE A 296 -5.72 13.59 -2.41
CA PHE A 296 -5.52 12.16 -2.59
C PHE A 296 -4.03 11.87 -2.35
N VAL A 297 -3.71 10.91 -1.48
CA VAL A 297 -2.34 10.74 -0.93
C VAL A 297 -1.31 10.35 -2.01
N ALA A 298 -1.76 10.00 -3.21
CA ALA A 298 -0.95 9.74 -4.41
C ALA A 298 -1.62 10.30 -5.68
N GLY A 299 -0.99 10.11 -6.83
CA GLY A 299 -1.70 10.20 -8.12
C GLY A 299 -2.79 9.12 -8.20
N PHE A 300 -3.79 9.35 -9.03
CA PHE A 300 -4.83 8.36 -9.29
C PHE A 300 -5.31 8.47 -10.73
N VAL A 301 -5.30 7.35 -11.45
CA VAL A 301 -5.94 7.25 -12.75
C VAL A 301 -7.09 6.25 -12.71
N GLY A 302 -8.27 6.71 -13.06
CA GLY A 302 -9.43 5.87 -13.36
C GLY A 302 -9.50 5.63 -14.87
N ILE A 303 -9.18 4.41 -15.29
CA ILE A 303 -9.32 3.96 -16.68
C ILE A 303 -10.24 2.75 -16.71
N SER A 304 -11.21 2.78 -17.63
CA SER A 304 -12.11 1.65 -17.86
C SER A 304 -11.93 1.12 -19.28
N PRO A 305 -11.72 -0.20 -19.46
CA PRO A 305 -11.78 -0.81 -20.78
C PRO A 305 -13.18 -0.62 -21.40
N ARG A 306 -13.28 -0.62 -22.73
CA ARG A 306 -14.57 -0.54 -23.46
C ARG A 306 -15.16 -1.89 -23.87
N SER A 307 -14.40 -2.97 -23.80
CA SER A 307 -14.79 -4.26 -24.39
C SER A 307 -14.31 -5.45 -23.58
N MET A 308 -15.16 -6.48 -23.54
CA MET A 308 -14.89 -7.79 -22.93
C MET A 308 -13.77 -8.57 -23.60
N HIS A 309 -13.55 -8.33 -24.90
CA HIS A 309 -12.63 -9.14 -25.67
C HIS A 309 -11.21 -9.01 -25.11
N CYS A 310 -10.63 -10.16 -24.74
CA CYS A 310 -9.34 -10.28 -24.06
C CYS A 310 -9.20 -9.39 -22.80
N LEU A 311 -10.28 -9.18 -22.03
CA LEU A 311 -10.30 -8.27 -20.88
C LEU A 311 -9.15 -8.50 -19.88
N ARG A 312 -8.84 -9.76 -19.51
CA ARG A 312 -7.72 -10.07 -18.61
C ARG A 312 -6.40 -9.54 -19.13
N ARG A 313 -6.11 -9.74 -20.43
CA ARG A 313 -4.90 -9.22 -21.07
C ARG A 313 -4.87 -7.69 -21.01
N LYS A 314 -5.97 -7.03 -21.34
CA LYS A 314 -6.06 -5.56 -21.28
C LYS A 314 -5.78 -5.02 -19.88
N LEU A 315 -6.35 -5.65 -18.85
CA LEU A 315 -6.09 -5.28 -17.46
C LEU A 315 -4.63 -5.53 -17.05
N LEU A 316 -4.01 -6.61 -17.51
CA LEU A 316 -2.58 -6.85 -17.26
C LEU A 316 -1.70 -5.74 -17.84
N PHE A 317 -1.93 -5.35 -19.10
CA PHE A 317 -1.21 -4.24 -19.73
C PHE A 317 -1.46 -2.92 -19.01
N LEU A 318 -2.71 -2.63 -18.64
CA LEU A 318 -3.06 -1.45 -17.87
C LEU A 318 -2.27 -1.39 -16.56
N MET A 319 -2.27 -2.47 -15.76
CA MET A 319 -1.55 -2.50 -14.48
C MET A 319 -0.03 -2.48 -14.65
N ALA A 320 0.51 -2.99 -15.75
CA ALA A 320 1.95 -2.93 -16.03
C ALA A 320 2.43 -1.53 -16.42
N GLY A 321 1.52 -0.67 -16.90
CA GLY A 321 1.85 0.65 -17.44
C GLY A 321 2.63 1.54 -16.49
N GLY A 322 2.19 1.68 -15.24
CA GLY A 322 2.87 2.53 -14.26
C GLY A 322 4.29 2.07 -13.94
N PRO A 323 4.51 0.81 -13.53
CA PRO A 323 5.85 0.30 -13.32
C PRO A 323 6.77 0.41 -14.53
N ILE A 324 6.28 0.15 -15.75
CA ILE A 324 7.06 0.29 -16.98
C ILE A 324 7.47 1.75 -17.19
N ALA A 325 6.54 2.71 -17.07
CA ALA A 325 6.83 4.12 -17.25
C ALA A 325 7.83 4.65 -16.21
N SER A 326 7.69 4.25 -14.94
CA SER A 326 8.67 4.58 -13.90
C SER A 326 10.05 3.98 -14.22
N PHE A 327 10.11 2.74 -14.68
CA PHE A 327 11.39 2.12 -15.03
C PHE A 327 12.05 2.80 -16.24
N LEU A 328 11.28 3.16 -17.27
CA LEU A 328 11.80 3.92 -18.42
C LEU A 328 12.33 5.29 -18.00
N LEU A 329 11.64 5.99 -17.08
CA LEU A 329 12.11 7.27 -16.56
C LEU A 329 13.43 7.13 -15.77
N PHE A 330 13.60 6.03 -15.04
CA PHE A 330 14.89 5.70 -14.44
C PHE A 330 15.98 5.48 -15.50
N LEU A 331 15.70 4.71 -16.56
CA LEU A 331 16.68 4.49 -17.65
C LEU A 331 17.11 5.80 -18.30
N ILE A 332 16.17 6.73 -18.54
CA ILE A 332 16.49 8.09 -19.04
C ILE A 332 17.43 8.81 -18.08
N GLY A 333 17.17 8.70 -16.77
CA GLY A 333 18.01 9.29 -15.74
C GLY A 333 19.42 8.69 -15.63
N VAL A 334 19.63 7.48 -16.14
CA VAL A 334 20.94 6.79 -16.15
C VAL A 334 21.79 7.18 -17.37
N ILE A 335 21.19 7.68 -18.46
CA ILE A 335 21.88 8.07 -19.69
C ILE A 335 23.12 8.97 -19.45
N PRO A 336 23.07 9.98 -18.55
CA PRO A 336 24.22 10.85 -18.32
C PRO A 336 25.50 10.12 -17.85
N LEU A 337 25.40 8.91 -17.28
CA LEU A 337 26.58 8.11 -16.91
C LEU A 337 27.48 7.79 -18.11
N PHE A 338 26.93 7.76 -19.31
CA PHE A 338 27.68 7.55 -20.55
C PHE A 338 28.25 8.84 -21.14
N LEU A 339 27.97 9.99 -20.51
CA LEU A 339 28.37 11.34 -20.94
C LEU A 339 29.08 12.07 -19.78
N PRO A 340 30.24 11.59 -19.31
CA PRO A 340 30.91 12.10 -18.11
C PRO A 340 31.28 13.59 -18.22
N GLU A 341 31.61 14.08 -19.41
CA GLU A 341 31.88 15.50 -19.67
C GLU A 341 30.68 16.40 -19.31
N LEU A 342 29.47 15.92 -19.63
CA LEU A 342 28.22 16.63 -19.37
C LEU A 342 27.91 16.68 -17.87
N MET A 343 28.13 15.57 -17.17
CA MET A 343 27.95 15.49 -15.70
C MET A 343 28.96 16.36 -14.96
N ASN A 344 30.21 16.42 -15.43
CA ASN A 344 31.25 17.27 -14.85
C ASN A 344 30.95 18.75 -15.07
N ARG A 345 30.46 19.13 -16.26
CA ARG A 345 30.14 20.52 -16.58
C ARG A 345 28.90 21.04 -15.85
N TYR A 346 27.86 20.21 -15.71
CA TYR A 346 26.57 20.62 -15.15
C TYR A 346 26.14 19.75 -13.97
N HIS A 347 26.36 20.23 -12.74
CA HIS A 347 25.99 19.50 -11.52
C HIS A 347 24.50 19.17 -11.42
N LEU A 348 23.60 19.94 -12.04
CA LEU A 348 22.17 19.62 -12.08
C LEU A 348 21.89 18.27 -12.76
N ILE A 349 22.66 17.92 -13.79
CA ILE A 349 22.54 16.64 -14.51
C ILE A 349 23.02 15.49 -13.62
N TRP A 350 24.06 15.73 -12.83
CA TRP A 350 24.52 14.79 -11.81
C TRP A 350 23.41 14.52 -10.77
N TRP A 351 22.78 15.58 -10.25
CA TRP A 351 21.67 15.46 -9.30
C TRP A 351 20.43 14.79 -9.89
N PHE A 352 20.09 15.07 -11.15
CA PHE A 352 19.05 14.36 -11.88
C PHE A 352 19.35 12.85 -11.97
N THR A 353 20.60 12.49 -12.28
CA THR A 353 21.06 11.10 -12.32
C THR A 353 20.92 10.42 -10.96
N LEU A 354 21.28 11.11 -9.87
CA LEU A 354 21.11 10.59 -8.51
C LEU A 354 19.64 10.38 -8.15
N ILE A 355 18.81 11.39 -8.37
CA ILE A 355 17.39 11.37 -8.00
C ILE A 355 16.61 10.38 -8.87
N SER A 356 17.08 10.06 -10.08
CA SER A 356 16.46 9.07 -10.97
C SER A 356 16.27 7.70 -10.32
N MET A 357 17.12 7.33 -9.36
CA MET A 357 16.99 6.10 -8.59
C MET A 357 15.66 5.98 -7.84
N SER A 358 15.03 7.11 -7.50
CA SER A 358 13.68 7.11 -6.92
C SER A 358 12.62 6.51 -7.87
N ASN A 359 12.79 6.60 -9.19
CA ASN A 359 11.88 5.98 -10.15
C ASN A 359 12.09 4.47 -10.29
N PHE A 360 13.33 4.00 -10.19
CA PHE A 360 13.59 2.57 -10.04
C PHE A 360 12.93 2.03 -8.78
N TYR A 361 13.07 2.76 -7.66
CA TYR A 361 12.38 2.44 -6.42
C TYR A 361 10.86 2.39 -6.58
N ILE A 362 10.23 3.38 -7.22
CA ILE A 362 8.78 3.39 -7.48
C ILE A 362 8.36 2.19 -8.34
N ALA A 363 9.11 1.87 -9.40
CA ALA A 363 8.82 0.75 -10.28
C ALA A 363 8.87 -0.59 -9.52
N VAL A 364 9.98 -0.85 -8.82
CA VAL A 364 10.18 -2.09 -8.05
C VAL A 364 9.13 -2.20 -6.93
N PHE A 365 8.92 -1.13 -6.16
CA PHE A 365 8.01 -1.18 -5.02
C PHE A 365 6.57 -1.43 -5.44
N ASN A 366 6.12 -0.88 -6.58
CA ASN A 366 4.80 -1.16 -7.12
C ASN A 366 4.68 -2.56 -7.75
N LEU A 367 5.78 -3.18 -8.19
CA LEU A 367 5.78 -4.57 -8.67
C LEU A 367 5.78 -5.61 -7.54
N ILE A 368 6.22 -5.27 -6.33
CA ILE A 368 6.20 -6.22 -5.22
C ILE A 368 4.74 -6.46 -4.80
N PRO A 369 4.22 -7.70 -4.87
CA PRO A 369 2.81 -7.97 -4.68
C PRO A 369 2.38 -7.80 -3.21
N ARG A 370 1.79 -6.64 -2.89
CA ARG A 370 1.32 -6.29 -1.55
C ARG A 370 -0.09 -5.72 -1.55
N ARG A 371 -0.78 -5.88 -0.42
CA ARG A 371 -2.02 -5.19 -0.09
C ARG A 371 -1.92 -4.63 1.32
N SER A 372 -2.20 -3.34 1.50
CA SER A 372 -2.16 -2.66 2.79
C SER A 372 -3.25 -1.59 2.88
N GLY A 373 -4.25 -1.81 3.74
CA GLY A 373 -5.42 -0.94 3.83
C GLY A 373 -6.14 -0.82 2.49
N TYR A 374 -6.31 0.41 2.00
CA TYR A 374 -6.94 0.71 0.70
C TYR A 374 -6.01 0.50 -0.49
N ILE A 375 -4.70 0.38 -0.27
CA ILE A 375 -3.70 0.37 -1.34
C ILE A 375 -3.38 -1.07 -1.71
N THR A 376 -3.61 -1.41 -2.97
CA THR A 376 -3.12 -2.63 -3.59
C THR A 376 -2.12 -2.23 -4.66
N THR A 377 -0.87 -2.70 -4.53
CA THR A 377 0.20 -2.44 -5.49
C THR A 377 -0.13 -3.05 -6.85
N ASP A 378 0.35 -2.49 -7.95
CA ASP A 378 0.02 -3.00 -9.28
C ASP A 378 0.54 -4.42 -9.53
N GLY A 379 1.71 -4.75 -9.00
CA GLY A 379 2.24 -6.11 -9.03
C GLY A 379 1.34 -7.13 -8.33
N ARG A 380 0.59 -6.72 -7.30
CA ARG A 380 -0.42 -7.59 -6.68
C ARG A 380 -1.62 -7.80 -7.60
N LYS A 381 -2.11 -6.74 -8.25
CA LYS A 381 -3.21 -6.82 -9.22
C LYS A 381 -2.82 -7.70 -10.41
N ILE A 382 -1.60 -7.53 -10.94
CA ILE A 382 -1.02 -8.36 -12.01
C ILE A 382 -0.98 -9.83 -11.57
N LEU A 383 -0.42 -10.11 -10.39
CA LEU A 383 -0.34 -11.48 -9.87
C LEU A 383 -1.72 -12.12 -9.69
N ASP A 384 -2.69 -11.37 -9.15
CA ASP A 384 -4.06 -11.82 -8.97
C ASP A 384 -4.74 -12.18 -10.31
N LEU A 385 -4.51 -11.36 -11.34
CA LEU A 385 -5.01 -11.60 -12.70
C LEU A 385 -4.33 -12.80 -13.37
N LEU A 386 -3.00 -12.94 -13.24
CA LEU A 386 -2.24 -14.05 -13.82
C LEU A 386 -2.60 -15.40 -13.17
N GLN A 387 -2.72 -15.42 -11.85
CA GLN A 387 -3.10 -16.63 -11.10
C GLN A 387 -4.59 -16.97 -11.27
N ASN A 388 -5.40 -16.06 -11.79
CA ASN A 388 -6.85 -16.19 -11.86
C ASN A 388 -7.47 -16.60 -10.51
N ASN A 389 -6.90 -16.10 -9.41
CA ASN A 389 -7.40 -16.37 -8.07
C ASN A 389 -8.71 -15.60 -7.81
N LEU A 390 -9.34 -15.79 -6.65
CA LEU A 390 -10.61 -15.12 -6.32
C LEU A 390 -10.55 -13.59 -6.45
N GLN A 391 -9.40 -12.98 -6.16
CA GLN A 391 -9.19 -11.54 -6.28
C GLN A 391 -9.12 -11.08 -7.74
N GLY A 392 -8.43 -11.85 -8.59
CA GLY A 392 -8.38 -11.61 -10.04
C GLY A 392 -9.75 -11.80 -10.69
N GLN A 393 -10.49 -12.83 -10.29
CA GLN A 393 -11.85 -13.08 -10.77
C GLN A 393 -12.82 -11.96 -10.36
N ARG A 394 -12.73 -11.49 -9.10
CA ARG A 394 -13.48 -10.30 -8.64
C ARG A 394 -13.15 -9.07 -9.48
N SER A 395 -11.87 -8.82 -9.74
CA SER A 395 -11.45 -7.68 -10.56
C SER A 395 -12.00 -7.77 -11.99
N LEU A 396 -12.01 -8.96 -12.59
CA LEU A 396 -12.61 -9.18 -13.90
C LEU A 396 -14.13 -8.93 -13.86
N ALA A 397 -14.83 -9.48 -12.87
CA ALA A 397 -16.28 -9.30 -12.72
C ALA A 397 -16.67 -7.82 -12.50
N PHE A 398 -15.89 -7.09 -11.72
CA PHE A 398 -16.05 -5.65 -11.52
C PHE A 398 -15.98 -4.88 -12.85
N HIS A 399 -14.93 -5.10 -13.65
CA HIS A 399 -14.82 -4.43 -14.95
C HIS A 399 -15.89 -4.92 -15.94
N ARG A 400 -16.30 -6.20 -15.85
CA ARG A 400 -17.40 -6.73 -16.66
C ARG A 400 -18.68 -5.96 -16.45
N PHE A 401 -19.04 -5.71 -15.20
CA PHE A 401 -20.21 -4.93 -14.85
C PHE A 401 -20.17 -3.54 -15.50
N HIS A 402 -19.10 -2.76 -15.28
CA HIS A 402 -19.01 -1.40 -15.81
C HIS A 402 -19.00 -1.33 -17.34
N ILE A 403 -18.35 -2.27 -18.01
CA ILE A 403 -18.41 -2.30 -19.49
C ILE A 403 -19.83 -2.62 -19.98
N ASN A 404 -20.59 -3.51 -19.31
CA ASN A 404 -21.99 -3.75 -19.68
C ASN A 404 -22.83 -2.46 -19.56
N LEU A 405 -22.65 -1.70 -18.46
CA LEU A 405 -23.30 -0.40 -18.29
C LEU A 405 -22.93 0.58 -19.41
N LYS A 406 -21.64 0.64 -19.78
CA LYS A 406 -21.15 1.45 -20.93
C LYS A 406 -21.74 0.99 -22.27
N GLN A 407 -22.07 -0.29 -22.41
CA GLN A 407 -22.70 -0.87 -23.59
C GLN A 407 -24.23 -0.72 -23.62
N GLY A 408 -24.83 -0.05 -22.62
CA GLY A 408 -26.26 0.19 -22.56
C GLY A 408 -27.05 -0.93 -21.89
N ILE A 409 -26.38 -1.97 -21.37
CA ILE A 409 -27.03 -3.06 -20.66
C ILE A 409 -27.27 -2.61 -19.22
N ARG A 410 -28.53 -2.56 -18.80
CA ARG A 410 -28.92 -2.17 -17.43
C ARG A 410 -28.55 -3.26 -16.41
N PRO A 411 -28.37 -2.90 -15.12
CA PRO A 411 -27.99 -3.83 -14.06
C PRO A 411 -28.77 -5.16 -14.00
N ARG A 412 -30.10 -5.15 -14.10
CA ARG A 412 -30.89 -6.40 -14.01
C ARG A 412 -30.65 -7.39 -15.16
N ASP A 413 -30.22 -6.89 -16.32
CA ASP A 413 -30.00 -7.68 -17.55
C ASP A 413 -28.56 -8.20 -17.67
N ILE A 414 -27.67 -7.80 -16.76
CA ILE A 414 -26.30 -8.31 -16.69
C ILE A 414 -26.32 -9.74 -16.15
N ASP A 415 -25.52 -10.63 -16.76
CA ASP A 415 -25.39 -12.03 -16.32
C ASP A 415 -25.19 -12.14 -14.79
N PRO A 416 -26.14 -12.74 -14.04
CA PRO A 416 -26.08 -12.81 -12.58
C PRO A 416 -24.86 -13.60 -12.06
N ASN A 417 -24.22 -14.42 -12.91
CA ASN A 417 -23.01 -15.13 -12.55
C ASN A 417 -21.84 -14.21 -12.15
N ILE A 418 -21.89 -12.91 -12.46
CA ILE A 418 -20.88 -11.95 -12.00
C ILE A 418 -20.89 -11.77 -10.47
N ILE A 419 -22.03 -11.99 -9.80
CA ILE A 419 -22.17 -11.77 -8.35
C ILE A 419 -21.28 -12.75 -7.57
N LYS A 420 -21.17 -14.00 -8.01
CA LYS A 420 -20.39 -15.04 -7.34
C LYS A 420 -18.93 -14.64 -7.12
N PRO A 421 -18.13 -14.27 -8.15
CA PRO A 421 -16.76 -13.81 -7.95
C PRO A 421 -16.68 -12.44 -7.25
N LEU A 422 -17.68 -11.57 -7.39
CA LEU A 422 -17.73 -10.28 -6.68
C LEU A 422 -17.76 -10.46 -5.15
N LEU A 423 -18.59 -11.39 -4.68
CA LEU A 423 -18.82 -11.62 -3.25
C LEU A 423 -17.98 -12.75 -2.64
N ALA A 424 -17.18 -13.47 -3.45
CA ALA A 424 -16.39 -14.63 -3.00
C ALA A 424 -15.36 -14.35 -1.91
N VAL A 425 -14.93 -13.08 -1.74
CA VAL A 425 -13.96 -12.69 -0.71
C VAL A 425 -14.56 -11.62 0.21
N PRO A 426 -15.21 -12.03 1.32
CA PRO A 426 -15.72 -11.09 2.31
C PRO A 426 -14.56 -10.49 3.11
N GLU A 427 -14.36 -9.18 2.98
CA GLU A 427 -13.29 -8.43 3.64
C GLU A 427 -13.71 -6.97 3.85
N THR A 428 -13.21 -6.27 4.87
CA THR A 428 -13.44 -4.81 5.02
C THR A 428 -12.49 -4.03 4.11
N SER A 429 -12.70 -4.09 2.80
CA SER A 429 -11.90 -3.41 1.79
C SER A 429 -12.76 -2.62 0.81
N MET A 430 -12.17 -1.61 0.16
CA MET A 430 -12.84 -0.86 -0.91
C MET A 430 -13.40 -1.78 -2.01
N ALA A 431 -12.62 -2.76 -2.44
CA ALA A 431 -13.04 -3.66 -3.51
C ALA A 431 -14.21 -4.57 -3.11
N HIS A 432 -14.31 -4.93 -1.82
CA HIS A 432 -15.49 -5.64 -1.31
C HIS A 432 -16.71 -4.72 -1.25
N ILE A 433 -16.56 -3.49 -0.76
CA ILE A 433 -17.64 -2.49 -0.73
C ILE A 433 -18.16 -2.21 -2.15
N SER A 434 -17.26 -2.02 -3.12
CA SER A 434 -17.64 -1.85 -4.54
C SER A 434 -18.35 -3.09 -5.10
N SER A 435 -17.99 -4.29 -4.64
CA SER A 435 -18.64 -5.54 -5.07
C SER A 435 -20.05 -5.68 -4.49
N LEU A 436 -20.24 -5.29 -3.23
CA LEU A 436 -21.57 -5.21 -2.62
C LEU A 436 -22.43 -4.15 -3.31
N LEU A 437 -21.86 -3.00 -3.69
CA LEU A 437 -22.59 -1.95 -4.38
C LEU A 437 -23.10 -2.42 -5.75
N ILE A 438 -22.29 -3.18 -6.49
CA ILE A 438 -22.73 -3.83 -7.73
C ILE A 438 -23.89 -4.79 -7.46
N ALA A 439 -23.75 -5.66 -6.46
CA ALA A 439 -24.81 -6.61 -6.10
C ALA A 439 -26.11 -5.89 -5.72
N TYR A 440 -26.01 -4.83 -4.91
CA TYR A 440 -27.11 -3.93 -4.56
C TYR A 440 -27.80 -3.35 -5.80
N HIS A 441 -27.05 -2.79 -6.75
CA HIS A 441 -27.65 -2.21 -7.94
C HIS A 441 -28.36 -3.24 -8.81
N MET A 442 -27.79 -4.45 -8.95
CA MET A 442 -28.43 -5.54 -9.70
C MET A 442 -29.72 -6.00 -9.03
N THR A 443 -29.70 -6.28 -7.72
CA THR A 443 -30.88 -6.79 -7.01
C THR A 443 -31.96 -5.72 -6.85
N LEU A 444 -31.58 -4.47 -6.62
CA LEU A 444 -32.53 -3.36 -6.59
C LEU A 444 -33.23 -3.19 -7.94
N ASP A 445 -32.47 -3.27 -9.03
CA ASP A 445 -33.05 -3.19 -10.37
C ASP A 445 -33.92 -4.42 -10.68
N GLN A 446 -33.62 -5.60 -10.12
CA GLN A 446 -34.49 -6.78 -10.25
C GLN A 446 -35.80 -6.69 -9.44
N GLY A 447 -35.93 -5.70 -8.56
CA GLY A 447 -37.08 -5.57 -7.65
C GLY A 447 -36.94 -6.38 -6.35
N GLU A 448 -35.79 -7.00 -6.11
CA GLU A 448 -35.48 -7.79 -4.91
C GLU A 448 -35.10 -6.87 -3.74
N LEU A 449 -36.08 -6.10 -3.25
CA LEU A 449 -35.88 -4.99 -2.31
C LEU A 449 -35.23 -5.44 -1.00
N GLN A 450 -35.63 -6.58 -0.44
CA GLN A 450 -35.05 -7.07 0.82
C GLN A 450 -33.56 -7.37 0.67
N GLN A 451 -33.18 -8.09 -0.38
CA GLN A 451 -31.79 -8.45 -0.63
C GLN A 451 -30.93 -7.22 -0.97
N ALA A 452 -31.47 -6.27 -1.74
CA ALA A 452 -30.82 -4.98 -1.97
C ALA A 452 -30.56 -4.25 -0.64
N GLY A 453 -31.56 -4.17 0.24
CA GLY A 453 -31.43 -3.59 1.57
C GLY A 453 -30.34 -4.26 2.41
N ASP A 454 -30.27 -5.59 2.40
CA ASP A 454 -29.24 -6.35 3.14
C ASP A 454 -27.82 -6.06 2.66
N TYR A 455 -27.62 -5.86 1.34
CA TYR A 455 -26.33 -5.42 0.80
C TYR A 455 -26.01 -3.98 1.18
N LEU A 456 -26.99 -3.08 1.11
CA LEU A 456 -26.80 -1.68 1.47
C LEU A 456 -26.46 -1.50 2.95
N ASP A 457 -27.14 -2.24 3.84
CA ASP A 457 -26.84 -2.20 5.28
C ASP A 457 -25.41 -2.65 5.57
N GLN A 458 -24.94 -3.69 4.87
CA GLN A 458 -23.54 -4.13 4.95
C GLN A 458 -22.58 -3.03 4.46
N ILE A 459 -22.87 -2.41 3.32
CA ILE A 459 -22.08 -1.30 2.76
C ILE A 459 -21.97 -0.16 3.78
N LEU A 460 -23.10 0.31 4.31
CA LEU A 460 -23.17 1.45 5.22
C LEU A 460 -22.45 1.15 6.55
N SER A 461 -22.54 -0.08 7.05
CA SER A 461 -21.76 -0.52 8.23
C SER A 461 -20.24 -0.44 8.03
N MET A 462 -19.79 -0.45 6.76
CA MET A 462 -18.40 -0.40 6.35
C MET A 462 -18.01 0.93 5.68
N ALA A 463 -18.89 1.93 5.58
CA ALA A 463 -18.66 3.17 4.83
C ALA A 463 -17.42 3.96 5.30
N ILE A 464 -17.02 3.80 6.57
CA ILE A 464 -15.79 4.40 7.11
C ILE A 464 -14.51 3.83 6.46
N TYR A 465 -14.58 2.62 5.90
CA TYR A 465 -13.52 1.97 5.14
C TYR A 465 -13.53 2.36 3.65
N PHE A 466 -14.37 3.29 3.24
CA PHE A 466 -14.37 3.87 1.90
C PHE A 466 -13.78 5.30 1.97
N PRO A 467 -12.89 5.71 1.05
CA PRO A 467 -12.31 7.05 1.05
C PRO A 467 -13.38 8.14 1.00
N GLU A 468 -13.17 9.26 1.71
CA GLU A 468 -14.13 10.39 1.77
C GLU A 468 -14.57 10.86 0.38
N LEU A 469 -13.61 10.99 -0.54
CA LEU A 469 -13.85 11.40 -1.94
C LEU A 469 -14.84 10.49 -2.69
N MET A 470 -14.93 9.22 -2.31
CA MET A 470 -15.81 8.25 -2.97
C MET A 470 -17.05 7.91 -2.11
N ARG A 471 -17.06 8.30 -0.83
CA ARG A 471 -18.09 7.90 0.15
C ARG A 471 -19.47 8.45 -0.16
N ALA A 472 -19.56 9.59 -0.83
CA ALA A 472 -20.84 10.19 -1.21
C ALA A 472 -21.73 9.23 -2.02
N SER A 473 -21.14 8.40 -2.89
CA SER A 473 -21.90 7.41 -3.67
C SER A 473 -22.67 6.44 -2.77
N LEU A 474 -22.04 5.97 -1.70
CA LEU A 474 -22.66 5.03 -0.76
C LEU A 474 -23.74 5.71 0.09
N LEU A 475 -23.49 6.94 0.52
CA LEU A 475 -24.42 7.70 1.36
C LEU A 475 -25.67 8.11 0.59
N LEU A 476 -25.52 8.48 -0.69
CA LEU A 476 -26.66 8.81 -1.56
C LEU A 476 -27.57 7.61 -1.81
N GLU A 477 -27.00 6.42 -2.00
CA GLU A 477 -27.80 5.19 -2.06
C GLU A 477 -28.51 4.92 -0.73
N GLY A 478 -27.82 5.12 0.40
CA GLY A 478 -28.41 5.09 1.74
C GLY A 478 -29.61 6.03 1.88
N THR A 479 -29.44 7.30 1.50
CA THR A 479 -30.50 8.31 1.53
C THR A 479 -31.69 7.90 0.67
N PHE A 480 -31.44 7.54 -0.59
CA PHE A 480 -32.52 7.16 -1.50
C PHE A 480 -33.29 5.93 -1.01
N PHE A 481 -32.58 4.88 -0.59
CA PHE A 481 -33.21 3.64 -0.18
C PHE A 481 -34.03 3.82 1.11
N GLU A 482 -33.49 4.53 2.11
CA GLU A 482 -34.22 4.82 3.34
C GLU A 482 -35.45 5.70 3.08
N ALA A 483 -35.33 6.75 2.27
CA ALA A 483 -36.45 7.64 1.98
C ALA A 483 -37.53 6.97 1.11
N ARG A 484 -37.14 6.37 -0.01
CA ARG A 484 -38.10 5.89 -1.03
C ARG A 484 -38.62 4.48 -0.79
N ILE A 485 -37.79 3.59 -0.26
CA ILE A 485 -38.13 2.17 -0.11
C ILE A 485 -38.58 1.86 1.31
N ARG A 486 -37.81 2.31 2.31
CA ARG A 486 -38.12 2.04 3.73
C ARG A 486 -39.01 3.09 4.38
N GLN A 487 -39.26 4.23 3.72
CA GLN A 487 -40.05 5.36 4.22
C GLN A 487 -39.56 5.91 5.57
N ARG A 488 -38.23 5.98 5.74
CA ARG A 488 -37.56 6.49 6.94
C ARG A 488 -36.81 7.78 6.61
N SER A 489 -37.55 8.88 6.57
CA SER A 489 -37.00 10.22 6.24
C SER A 489 -35.94 10.66 7.25
N ASP A 490 -36.08 10.28 8.52
CA ASP A 490 -35.11 10.56 9.60
C ASP A 490 -33.74 9.94 9.33
N LEU A 491 -33.69 8.65 8.95
CA LEU A 491 -32.44 7.97 8.60
C LEU A 491 -31.89 8.48 7.26
N ALA A 492 -32.76 8.74 6.28
CA ALA A 492 -32.36 9.28 4.99
C ALA A 492 -31.66 10.64 5.14
N ARG A 493 -32.22 11.53 5.98
CA ARG A 493 -31.63 12.83 6.35
C ARG A 493 -30.28 12.67 7.03
N GLN A 494 -30.17 11.74 7.99
CA GLN A 494 -28.90 11.44 8.68
C GLN A 494 -27.79 11.02 7.72
N TRP A 495 -28.11 10.24 6.67
CA TRP A 495 -27.12 9.86 5.65
C TRP A 495 -26.78 11.02 4.73
N PHE A 496 -27.77 11.82 4.34
CA PHE A 496 -27.58 12.96 3.44
C PHE A 496 -26.69 14.04 4.06
N ASP A 497 -26.90 14.35 5.34
CA ASP A 497 -26.13 15.36 6.08
C ASP A 497 -24.66 14.96 6.31
N GLN A 498 -24.31 13.69 6.13
CA GLN A 498 -22.92 13.20 6.21
C GLN A 498 -22.13 13.40 4.92
N ILE A 499 -22.77 13.79 3.82
CA ILE A 499 -22.11 14.02 2.53
C ILE A 499 -21.26 15.29 2.59
N GLN A 500 -19.96 15.16 2.33
CA GLN A 500 -19.01 16.28 2.39
C GLN A 500 -18.43 16.69 1.04
N GLU A 501 -18.41 15.78 0.06
CA GLU A 501 -17.74 15.97 -1.22
C GLU A 501 -18.48 15.20 -2.31
N THR A 502 -18.82 15.86 -3.42
CA THR A 502 -19.64 15.28 -4.52
C THR A 502 -18.95 15.33 -5.88
N ILE A 503 -17.67 15.72 -5.94
CA ILE A 503 -16.90 15.85 -7.21
C ILE A 503 -16.94 14.59 -8.08
N LEU A 504 -17.01 13.41 -7.45
CA LEU A 504 -17.00 12.12 -8.13
C LEU A 504 -18.39 11.55 -8.46
N ILE A 505 -19.45 12.30 -8.15
CA ILE A 505 -20.84 11.89 -8.26
C ILE A 505 -21.48 12.55 -9.47
N GLU A 506 -22.25 11.78 -10.24
CA GLU A 506 -23.11 12.30 -11.28
C GLU A 506 -24.21 13.17 -10.65
N GLU A 507 -24.42 14.38 -11.19
CA GLU A 507 -25.38 15.34 -10.61
C GLU A 507 -26.80 14.75 -10.50
N HIS A 508 -27.21 13.90 -11.45
CA HIS A 508 -28.50 13.23 -11.40
C HIS A 508 -28.63 12.27 -10.21
N THR A 509 -27.59 11.52 -9.84
CA THR A 509 -27.59 10.64 -8.65
C THR A 509 -27.83 11.44 -7.36
N LEU A 510 -27.23 12.63 -7.23
CA LEU A 510 -27.47 13.52 -6.08
C LEU A 510 -28.92 14.00 -6.06
N LEU A 511 -29.42 14.47 -7.21
CA LEU A 511 -30.79 14.98 -7.34
C LEU A 511 -31.84 13.89 -7.07
N ARG A 512 -31.57 12.63 -7.43
CA ARG A 512 -32.45 11.49 -7.12
C ARG A 512 -32.61 11.31 -5.61
N ALA A 513 -31.48 11.25 -4.89
CA ALA A 513 -31.51 11.05 -3.44
C ALA A 513 -32.18 12.25 -2.72
N GLU A 514 -31.89 13.48 -3.17
CA GLU A 514 -32.50 14.69 -2.62
C GLU A 514 -34.01 14.75 -2.88
N ALA A 515 -34.47 14.43 -4.10
CA ALA A 515 -35.89 14.38 -4.43
C ALA A 515 -36.65 13.34 -3.59
N ALA A 516 -36.09 12.13 -3.45
CA ALA A 516 -36.68 11.08 -2.61
C ALA A 516 -36.79 11.51 -1.14
N LEU A 517 -35.75 12.17 -0.61
CA LEU A 517 -35.74 12.68 0.77
C LEU A 517 -36.81 13.77 0.97
N LEU A 518 -36.88 14.75 0.07
CA LEU A 518 -37.86 15.85 0.15
C LEU A 518 -39.29 15.34 0.06
N LEU A 519 -39.56 14.36 -0.82
CA LEU A 519 -40.87 13.71 -0.90
C LEU A 519 -41.22 13.00 0.41
N ALA A 520 -40.27 12.25 1.00
CA ALA A 520 -40.48 11.56 2.27
C ALA A 520 -40.67 12.52 3.47
N GLU A 521 -40.26 13.78 3.34
CA GLU A 521 -40.52 14.85 4.31
C GLU A 521 -41.80 15.65 4.03
N GLY A 522 -42.52 15.32 2.96
CA GLY A 522 -43.76 15.99 2.55
C GLY A 522 -43.56 17.28 1.77
N ASN A 523 -42.33 17.60 1.33
CA ASN A 523 -42.05 18.77 0.50
C ASN A 523 -42.14 18.41 -0.99
N THR A 524 -43.36 18.26 -1.48
CA THR A 524 -43.67 17.78 -2.84
C THR A 524 -43.19 18.72 -3.95
N GLU A 525 -43.40 20.03 -3.81
CA GLU A 525 -42.97 21.03 -4.81
C GLU A 525 -41.45 21.03 -5.01
N ALA A 526 -40.68 21.04 -3.91
CA ALA A 526 -39.23 20.98 -4.00
C ALA A 526 -38.74 19.62 -4.54
N ALA A 527 -39.41 18.51 -4.15
CA ALA A 527 -39.10 17.19 -4.66
C ALA A 527 -39.31 17.11 -6.18
N GLU A 528 -40.40 17.69 -6.69
CA GLU A 528 -40.72 17.72 -8.12
C GLU A 528 -39.64 18.46 -8.91
N GLY A 529 -39.27 19.67 -8.49
CA GLY A 529 -38.24 20.46 -9.17
C GLY A 529 -36.90 19.73 -9.25
N LYS A 530 -36.53 18.99 -8.20
CA LYS A 530 -35.30 18.17 -8.18
C LYS A 530 -35.42 16.95 -9.10
N ALA A 531 -36.56 16.25 -9.06
CA ALA A 531 -36.80 15.06 -9.88
C ALA A 531 -36.84 15.39 -11.38
N GLN A 532 -37.51 16.47 -11.78
CA GLN A 532 -37.56 16.93 -13.18
C GLN A 532 -36.16 17.32 -13.70
N LYS A 533 -35.40 18.08 -12.91
CA LYS A 533 -34.02 18.45 -13.26
C LYS A 533 -33.13 17.21 -13.37
N GLY A 534 -33.25 16.28 -12.43
CA GLY A 534 -32.51 15.02 -12.41
C GLY A 534 -32.80 14.15 -13.63
N LEU A 535 -34.08 14.00 -13.99
CA LEU A 535 -34.51 13.27 -15.18
C LEU A 535 -33.92 13.85 -16.46
N ALA A 536 -33.96 15.17 -16.63
CA ALA A 536 -33.40 15.85 -17.79
C ALA A 536 -31.88 15.64 -17.92
N LEU A 537 -31.16 15.54 -16.80
CA LEU A 537 -29.73 15.24 -16.78
C LEU A 537 -29.47 13.75 -17.08
N ALA A 538 -30.24 12.83 -16.51
CA ALA A 538 -30.12 11.39 -16.74
C ALA A 538 -30.38 11.02 -18.22
N GLN A 539 -31.34 11.68 -18.88
CA GLN A 539 -31.59 11.51 -20.32
C GLN A 539 -30.43 11.95 -21.22
N ARG A 540 -29.58 12.86 -20.73
CA ARG A 540 -28.41 13.37 -21.46
C ARG A 540 -27.12 12.64 -21.07
N ASP A 541 -27.17 11.73 -20.11
CA ASP A 541 -26.00 10.98 -19.68
C ASP A 541 -25.65 9.90 -20.73
N ARG A 542 -24.40 9.94 -21.17
CA ARG A 542 -23.85 9.02 -22.18
C ARG A 542 -22.67 8.22 -21.65
N LEU A 543 -22.31 8.38 -20.38
CA LEU A 543 -21.14 7.71 -19.81
C LEU A 543 -21.43 6.24 -19.51
N GLU A 544 -22.54 5.98 -18.82
CA GLU A 544 -23.02 4.64 -18.49
C GLU A 544 -24.51 4.54 -18.89
N PRO A 545 -24.82 4.45 -20.20
CA PRO A 545 -26.21 4.44 -20.68
C PRO A 545 -27.08 3.36 -20.02
N GLY A 546 -26.52 2.20 -19.66
CA GLY A 546 -27.25 1.16 -18.94
C GLY A 546 -27.71 1.58 -17.56
N PHE A 547 -26.92 2.40 -16.85
CA PHE A 547 -27.29 2.95 -15.55
C PHE A 547 -28.24 4.15 -15.71
N ALA A 548 -28.03 4.96 -16.74
CA ALA A 548 -28.90 6.10 -17.06
C ALA A 548 -30.35 5.67 -17.33
N LEU A 549 -30.59 4.51 -17.93
CA LEU A 549 -31.92 3.94 -18.10
C LEU A 549 -32.63 3.71 -16.76
N VAL A 550 -31.92 3.11 -15.80
CA VAL A 550 -32.46 2.85 -14.45
C VAL A 550 -32.74 4.16 -13.71
N GLU A 551 -31.83 5.13 -13.81
CA GLU A 551 -32.01 6.45 -13.19
C GLU A 551 -33.24 7.17 -13.76
N GLN A 552 -33.46 7.12 -15.09
CA GLN A 552 -34.64 7.69 -15.71
C GLN A 552 -35.94 7.07 -15.20
N GLU A 553 -36.01 5.74 -15.09
CA GLU A 553 -37.17 5.04 -14.55
C GLU A 553 -37.43 5.42 -13.08
N ARG A 554 -36.37 5.53 -12.28
CA ARG A 554 -36.48 5.95 -10.87
C ARG A 554 -37.04 7.37 -10.74
N PHE A 555 -36.58 8.30 -11.58
CA PHE A 555 -37.13 9.65 -11.61
C PHE A 555 -38.58 9.69 -12.07
N GLN A 556 -38.94 8.93 -13.11
CA GLN A 556 -40.32 8.83 -13.57
C GLN A 556 -41.24 8.28 -12.48
N SER A 557 -40.81 7.23 -11.78
CA SER A 557 -41.54 6.69 -10.64
C SER A 557 -41.68 7.72 -9.51
N LEU A 558 -40.63 8.45 -9.15
CA LEU A 558 -40.71 9.52 -8.14
C LEU A 558 -41.71 10.60 -8.54
N LEU A 559 -41.73 11.03 -9.81
CA LEU A 559 -42.67 12.04 -10.30
C LEU A 559 -44.12 11.54 -10.25
N GLN A 560 -44.36 10.25 -10.51
CA GLN A 560 -45.69 9.65 -10.33
C GLN A 560 -46.13 9.65 -8.87
N ASP A 561 -45.23 9.30 -7.94
CA ASP A 561 -45.53 9.33 -6.51
C ASP A 561 -45.83 10.76 -6.04
N ILE A 562 -45.06 11.75 -6.48
CA ILE A 562 -45.27 13.17 -6.16
C ILE A 562 -46.66 13.62 -6.63
N ALA A 563 -47.02 13.31 -7.88
CA ALA A 563 -48.31 13.67 -8.45
C ALA A 563 -49.49 12.99 -7.71
N SER A 564 -49.26 11.84 -7.07
CA SER A 564 -50.27 11.15 -6.25
C SER A 564 -50.38 11.70 -4.82
N ALA A 565 -49.37 12.42 -4.36
CA ALA A 565 -49.29 13.00 -3.02
C ALA A 565 -49.72 14.48 -2.99
N SER A 566 -49.63 15.18 -4.12
CA SER A 566 -50.18 16.53 -4.36
C SER A 566 -51.67 16.49 -4.65
#